data_AF-A0A938MDE6-F1
#
_entry.id   AF-A0A938MDE6-F1
#
_cell.length_a   1.000
_cell.length_b   1.000
_cell.length_c   1.000
_cell.angle_alpha   90.00
_cell.angle_beta   90.00
_cell.angle_gamma   90.00
#
_symmetry.space_group_name_H-M   'P 1'
#
loop_
_entity.id
_entity.type
_entity.pdbx_description
1 polymer ?
#
loop_
_entity_poly.entity_id
_entity_poly.type
_entity_poly.pdbx_seq_one_letter_code
_entity_poly.pdbx_strand_id
1 'polypeptide(L)'
;RPTGKSGILVSSFDELGKYYGQEAQLWERQAITKARVVAGDERFGADVMKVLRSCAYGREWNPGLVDEVLAMRKRLESTAAGMDVKRGAGGVVDIEFLAELLCLKHGREHPRLQTPNTLDALHELHAAGLLTEARYAQLLTAYEFMRMIENRMRIVHNLAQDRLPESAADLARLAKRLGYRDTASGTAGETLLQEYRYHSQMTRRVFLEVCEEERGR
;
A
#
# COMPACT_ATOMS: atom_id res chain seq x y z
N ARG A 1 -9.64 5.02 -13.77
CA ARG A 1 -10.19 6.04 -14.69
C ARG A 1 -11.46 6.61 -14.07
N PRO A 2 -11.76 7.91 -14.27
CA PRO A 2 -13.01 8.51 -13.80
C PRO A 2 -14.22 7.64 -14.11
N THR A 3 -15.17 7.51 -13.17
CA THR A 3 -16.41 6.71 -13.31
C THR A 3 -16.23 5.21 -13.59
N GLY A 4 -15.01 4.68 -13.44
CA GLY A 4 -14.73 3.24 -13.50
C GLY A 4 -15.08 2.60 -14.84
N LYS A 5 -15.75 1.43 -14.81
CA LYS A 5 -16.08 0.67 -16.04
C LYS A 5 -17.09 1.38 -16.95
N SER A 6 -17.95 2.22 -16.37
CA SER A 6 -19.04 2.91 -17.08
C SER A 6 -18.60 4.19 -17.79
N GLY A 7 -17.39 4.67 -17.52
CA GLY A 7 -16.82 5.87 -18.13
C GLY A 7 -16.20 5.67 -19.49
N ILE A 8 -16.06 6.78 -20.22
CA ILE A 8 -15.26 6.87 -21.45
C ILE A 8 -13.83 6.36 -21.20
N LEU A 9 -13.25 5.72 -22.22
CA LEU A 9 -11.95 5.07 -22.09
C LEU A 9 -10.81 6.08 -21.92
N VAL A 10 -10.91 7.21 -22.62
CA VAL A 10 -9.96 8.32 -22.59
C VAL A 10 -10.75 9.58 -22.25
N SER A 11 -10.34 10.31 -21.22
CA SER A 11 -10.93 11.59 -20.84
C SER A 11 -10.12 12.74 -21.44
N SER A 12 -10.79 13.80 -21.87
CA SER A 12 -10.09 15.05 -22.19
C SER A 12 -9.48 15.67 -20.93
N PHE A 13 -8.50 16.57 -21.11
CA PHE A 13 -7.89 17.29 -19.99
C PHE A 13 -8.91 18.12 -19.20
N ASP A 14 -9.86 18.75 -19.89
CA ASP A 14 -10.91 19.55 -19.26
C ASP A 14 -11.86 18.69 -18.42
N GLU A 15 -12.28 17.53 -18.91
CA GLU A 15 -13.12 16.59 -18.15
C GLU A 15 -12.38 16.04 -16.93
N LEU A 16 -11.09 15.71 -17.09
CA LEU A 16 -10.24 15.26 -15.99
C LEU A 16 -10.18 16.33 -14.88
N GLY A 17 -9.97 17.59 -15.27
CA GLY A 17 -9.93 18.74 -14.36
C GLY A 17 -11.25 18.94 -13.61
N LYS A 18 -12.39 18.87 -14.31
CA LYS A 18 -13.73 18.98 -13.69
C LYS A 18 -13.97 17.86 -12.68
N TYR A 19 -13.73 16.61 -13.08
CA TYR A 19 -13.98 15.44 -12.24
C TYR A 19 -13.16 15.46 -10.96
N TYR A 20 -11.83 15.60 -11.07
CA TYR A 20 -10.95 15.58 -9.90
C TYR A 20 -10.98 16.88 -9.10
N GLY A 21 -11.48 17.98 -9.67
CA GLY A 21 -11.69 19.24 -8.96
C GLY A 21 -12.88 19.22 -7.99
N GLN A 22 -13.96 18.48 -8.29
CA GLN A 22 -15.21 18.59 -7.55
C GLN A 22 -15.69 17.27 -6.91
N GLU A 23 -15.45 16.13 -7.56
CA GLU A 23 -16.22 14.89 -7.27
C GLU A 23 -15.39 13.77 -6.64
N ALA A 24 -14.06 13.91 -6.61
CA ALA A 24 -13.18 12.81 -6.20
C ALA A 24 -13.46 12.32 -4.77
N GLN A 25 -13.70 11.02 -4.64
CA GLN A 25 -13.87 10.33 -3.37
C GLN A 25 -12.51 10.09 -2.70
N LEU A 26 -12.49 9.79 -1.39
CA LEU A 26 -11.21 9.57 -0.68
C LEU A 26 -10.40 8.41 -1.26
N TRP A 27 -11.02 7.29 -1.63
CA TRP A 27 -10.30 6.18 -2.26
C TRP A 27 -9.66 6.58 -3.59
N GLU A 28 -10.28 7.51 -4.34
CA GLU A 28 -9.69 8.02 -5.57
C GLU A 28 -8.48 8.88 -5.26
N ARG A 29 -8.56 9.72 -4.21
CA ARG A 29 -7.42 10.50 -3.74
C ARG A 29 -6.26 9.60 -3.31
N GLN A 30 -6.53 8.53 -2.55
CA GLN A 30 -5.51 7.53 -2.20
C GLN A 30 -4.89 6.91 -3.46
N ALA A 31 -5.71 6.45 -4.40
CA ALA A 31 -5.20 5.88 -5.66
C ALA A 31 -4.36 6.88 -6.47
N ILE A 32 -4.72 8.17 -6.47
CA ILE A 32 -3.98 9.23 -7.16
C ILE A 32 -2.59 9.44 -6.58
N THR A 33 -2.36 9.18 -5.29
CA THR A 33 -1.01 9.29 -4.72
C THR A 33 0.01 8.41 -5.45
N LYS A 34 -0.46 7.30 -6.05
CA LYS A 34 0.35 6.35 -6.85
C LYS A 34 0.48 6.73 -8.33
N ALA A 35 -0.18 7.80 -8.77
CA ALA A 35 -0.19 8.21 -10.16
C ALA A 35 1.19 8.71 -10.60
N ARG A 36 1.59 8.32 -11.82
CA ARG A 36 2.79 8.83 -12.50
C ARG A 36 2.60 8.82 -14.00
N VAL A 37 3.28 9.73 -14.69
CA VAL A 37 3.39 9.69 -16.15
C VAL A 37 4.26 8.48 -16.53
N VAL A 38 3.78 7.67 -17.48
CA VAL A 38 4.50 6.48 -17.97
C VAL A 38 4.96 6.67 -19.41
N ALA A 39 4.17 7.39 -20.21
CA ALA A 39 4.46 7.71 -21.61
C ALA A 39 3.64 8.93 -22.04
N GLY A 40 4.04 9.57 -23.13
CA GLY A 40 3.36 10.73 -23.72
C GLY A 40 4.26 11.98 -23.75
N ASP A 41 3.65 13.10 -24.15
CA ASP A 41 4.31 14.41 -24.13
C ASP A 41 4.61 14.84 -22.67
N GLU A 42 5.85 15.26 -22.41
CA GLU A 42 6.32 15.59 -21.06
C GLU A 42 5.58 16.79 -20.47
N ARG A 43 5.33 17.82 -21.29
CA ARG A 43 4.65 19.04 -20.84
C ARG A 43 3.20 18.75 -20.49
N PHE A 44 2.49 18.05 -21.37
CA PHE A 44 1.12 17.62 -21.10
C PHE A 44 1.03 16.69 -19.90
N GLY A 45 1.99 15.77 -19.76
CA GLY A 45 2.09 14.90 -18.57
C GLY A 45 2.26 15.69 -17.28
N ALA A 46 3.10 16.74 -17.28
CA ALA A 46 3.27 17.62 -16.14
C ALA A 46 1.98 18.39 -15.78
N ASP A 47 1.26 18.88 -16.78
CA ASP A 47 -0.03 19.57 -16.60
C ASP A 47 -1.09 18.65 -15.99
N VAL A 48 -1.18 17.40 -16.48
CA VAL A 48 -2.05 16.36 -15.90
C VAL A 48 -1.68 16.07 -14.44
N MET A 49 -0.39 15.89 -14.15
CA MET A 49 0.06 15.61 -12.79
C MET A 49 -0.23 16.77 -11.83
N LYS A 50 -0.22 18.02 -12.30
CA LYS A 50 -0.60 19.18 -11.48
C LYS A 50 -2.06 19.09 -11.01
N VAL A 51 -2.98 18.73 -11.91
CA VAL A 51 -4.40 18.52 -11.59
C VAL A 51 -4.56 17.41 -10.55
N LEU A 52 -3.91 16.26 -10.79
CA LEU A 52 -3.97 15.10 -9.91
C LEU A 52 -3.40 15.38 -8.51
N ARG A 53 -2.24 16.04 -8.42
CA ARG A 53 -1.64 16.45 -7.14
C ARG A 53 -2.53 17.43 -6.38
N SER A 54 -3.14 18.38 -7.08
CA SER A 54 -4.11 19.30 -6.46
C SER A 54 -5.31 18.55 -5.88
N CYS A 55 -5.79 17.49 -6.55
CA CYS A 55 -6.87 16.65 -6.05
C CYS A 55 -6.47 15.86 -4.79
N ALA A 56 -5.28 15.25 -4.80
CA ALA A 56 -4.81 14.43 -3.68
C ALA A 56 -4.48 15.28 -2.44
N TYR A 57 -3.66 16.32 -2.61
CA TYR A 57 -3.04 17.08 -1.51
C TYR A 57 -3.61 18.48 -1.30
N GLY A 58 -4.54 18.94 -2.14
CA GLY A 58 -5.10 20.30 -2.05
C GLY A 58 -6.27 20.46 -1.08
N ARG A 59 -6.87 19.36 -0.62
CA ARG A 59 -8.00 19.39 0.33
C ARG A 59 -7.51 19.43 1.77
N GLU A 60 -8.26 20.12 2.63
CA GLU A 60 -7.99 20.15 4.06
C GLU A 60 -8.13 18.76 4.70
N TRP A 61 -7.34 18.53 5.74
CA TRP A 61 -7.42 17.30 6.52
C TRP A 61 -8.71 17.29 7.36
N ASN A 62 -9.34 16.13 7.43
CA ASN A 62 -10.46 15.87 8.32
C ASN A 62 -10.19 14.53 9.02
N PRO A 63 -10.16 14.47 10.37
CA PRO A 63 -9.94 13.22 11.10
C PRO A 63 -10.93 12.10 10.75
N GLY A 64 -12.15 12.43 10.34
CA GLY A 64 -13.15 11.46 9.85
C GLY A 64 -12.73 10.70 8.59
N LEU A 65 -11.72 11.18 7.84
CA LEU A 65 -11.15 10.45 6.71
C LEU A 65 -10.47 9.15 7.15
N VAL A 66 -9.97 9.08 8.39
CA VAL A 66 -9.38 7.85 8.95
C VAL A 66 -10.40 6.72 9.00
N ASP A 67 -11.63 7.02 9.43
CA ASP A 67 -12.69 6.01 9.50
C ASP A 67 -13.11 5.52 8.11
N GLU A 68 -13.09 6.42 7.13
CA GLU A 68 -13.34 6.05 5.75
C GLU A 68 -12.21 5.16 5.19
N VAL A 69 -10.94 5.46 5.49
CA VAL A 69 -9.79 4.58 5.15
C VAL A 69 -9.91 3.22 5.80
N LEU A 70 -10.25 3.14 7.08
CA LEU A 70 -10.45 1.87 7.79
C LEU A 70 -11.62 1.08 7.22
N ALA A 71 -12.74 1.74 6.87
CA ALA A 71 -13.88 1.09 6.24
C ALA A 71 -13.54 0.54 4.85
N MET A 72 -12.80 1.31 4.04
CA MET A 72 -12.29 0.86 2.74
C MET A 72 -11.35 -0.33 2.89
N ARG A 73 -10.43 -0.24 3.86
CA ARG A 73 -9.49 -1.31 4.16
C ARG A 73 -10.18 -2.61 4.55
N LYS A 74 -11.21 -2.51 5.41
CA LYS A 74 -12.04 -3.64 5.84
C LYS A 74 -12.78 -4.30 4.68
N ARG A 75 -13.34 -3.52 3.76
CA ARG A 75 -13.99 -4.06 2.53
C ARG A 75 -13.00 -4.79 1.63
N LEU A 76 -11.78 -4.26 1.48
CA LEU A 76 -10.75 -4.94 0.69
C LEU A 76 -10.29 -6.24 1.37
N GLU A 77 -10.17 -6.22 2.71
CA GLU A 77 -9.82 -7.39 3.51
C GLU A 77 -10.81 -8.54 3.38
N SER A 78 -12.11 -8.24 3.34
CA SER A 78 -13.14 -9.27 3.22
C SER A 78 -13.08 -10.05 1.89
N THR A 79 -12.29 -9.58 0.92
CA THR A 79 -12.02 -10.30 -0.34
C THR A 79 -10.79 -11.20 -0.28
N ALA A 80 -10.02 -11.13 0.82
CA ALA A 80 -8.88 -11.98 1.09
C ALA A 80 -9.34 -13.36 1.58
N ALA A 81 -8.56 -14.40 1.27
CA ALA A 81 -8.83 -15.76 1.70
C ALA A 81 -7.53 -16.44 2.14
N GLY A 82 -7.62 -17.24 3.21
CA GLY A 82 -6.46 -17.92 3.79
C GLY A 82 -5.36 -16.92 4.19
N MET A 83 -4.10 -17.33 4.01
CA MET A 83 -2.93 -16.51 4.31
C MET A 83 -2.57 -15.62 3.11
N ASP A 84 -3.38 -14.59 2.87
CA ASP A 84 -3.18 -13.61 1.80
C ASP A 84 -2.18 -12.53 2.23
N VAL A 85 -0.97 -12.53 1.64
CA VAL A 85 0.14 -11.65 2.03
C VAL A 85 -0.09 -10.20 1.65
N LYS A 86 -1.06 -9.93 0.78
CA LYS A 86 -1.34 -8.60 0.25
C LYS A 86 -2.53 -7.97 0.94
N ARG A 87 -3.69 -8.62 0.87
CA ARG A 87 -4.99 -8.10 1.32
C ARG A 87 -5.36 -8.56 2.73
N GLY A 88 -4.73 -9.61 3.24
CA GLY A 88 -4.95 -10.10 4.60
C GLY A 88 -4.56 -9.07 5.65
N ALA A 89 -5.02 -9.26 6.89
CA ALA A 89 -4.70 -8.38 8.01
C ALA A 89 -3.18 -8.27 8.20
N GLY A 90 -2.65 -7.03 8.22
CA GLY A 90 -1.21 -6.79 8.29
C GLY A 90 -0.44 -7.14 7.02
N GLY A 91 -1.11 -7.36 5.89
CA GLY A 91 -0.48 -7.55 4.59
C GLY A 91 0.02 -6.24 3.97
N VAL A 92 0.54 -6.33 2.75
CA VAL A 92 1.07 -5.18 1.97
C VAL A 92 0.11 -3.98 1.95
N VAL A 93 -1.19 -4.24 1.84
CA VAL A 93 -2.21 -3.19 1.74
C VAL A 93 -2.33 -2.37 3.03
N ASP A 94 -2.07 -2.92 4.23
CA ASP A 94 -2.05 -2.12 5.47
C ASP A 94 -0.94 -1.07 5.40
N ILE A 95 0.23 -1.43 4.88
CA ILE A 95 1.39 -0.54 4.74
C ILE A 95 1.12 0.53 3.68
N GLU A 96 0.56 0.13 2.53
CA GLU A 96 0.21 1.07 1.45
C GLU A 96 -0.86 2.07 1.91
N PHE A 97 -1.93 1.59 2.55
CA PHE A 97 -2.98 2.47 3.06
C PHE A 97 -2.45 3.45 4.11
N LEU A 98 -1.57 2.98 5.00
CA LEU A 98 -0.95 3.84 6.01
C LEU A 98 -0.11 4.95 5.38
N ALA A 99 0.78 4.58 4.46
CA ALA A 99 1.66 5.53 3.79
C ALA A 99 0.83 6.54 2.99
N GLU A 100 -0.19 6.09 2.26
CA GLU A 100 -1.09 6.95 1.49
C GLU A 100 -1.89 7.90 2.39
N LEU A 101 -2.40 7.42 3.54
CA LEU A 101 -3.10 8.25 4.52
C LEU A 101 -2.22 9.41 5.01
N LEU A 102 -1.00 9.09 5.45
CA LEU A 102 -0.05 10.08 5.96
C LEU A 102 0.42 11.03 4.85
N CYS A 103 0.63 10.52 3.63
CA CYS A 103 0.97 11.36 2.48
C CYS A 103 -0.19 12.29 2.10
N LEU A 104 -1.45 11.84 2.17
CA LEU A 104 -2.60 12.71 1.93
C LEU A 104 -2.71 13.82 2.98
N LYS A 105 -2.43 13.52 4.25
CA LYS A 105 -2.45 14.51 5.34
C LYS A 105 -1.33 15.53 5.19
N HIS A 106 -0.10 15.05 5.01
CA HIS A 106 1.11 15.87 5.15
C HIS A 106 1.74 16.30 3.83
N GLY A 107 1.31 15.74 2.70
CA GLY A 107 1.94 15.96 1.39
C GLY A 107 1.87 17.40 0.88
N ARG A 108 0.94 18.22 1.39
CA ARG A 108 0.90 19.66 1.11
C ARG A 108 2.05 20.41 1.75
N GLU A 109 2.37 20.09 3.00
CA GLU A 109 3.42 20.73 3.81
C GLU A 109 4.80 20.12 3.55
N HIS A 110 4.83 18.85 3.16
CA HIS A 110 6.03 18.09 2.85
C HIS A 110 5.98 17.57 1.40
N PRO A 111 6.40 18.38 0.40
CA PRO A 111 6.32 18.01 -1.01
C PRO A 111 7.03 16.69 -1.38
N ARG A 112 8.03 16.27 -0.59
CA ARG A 112 8.73 14.98 -0.78
C ARG A 112 7.83 13.76 -0.54
N LEU A 113 6.76 13.91 0.23
CA LEU A 113 5.71 12.89 0.41
C LEU A 113 4.80 12.74 -0.82
N GLN A 114 4.91 13.61 -1.83
CA GLN A 114 4.17 13.48 -3.09
C GLN A 114 4.84 12.49 -4.05
N THR A 115 5.24 11.33 -3.51
CA THR A 115 5.90 10.25 -4.24
C THR A 115 4.93 9.08 -4.47
N PRO A 116 4.89 8.50 -5.67
CA PRO A 116 4.05 7.34 -5.95
C PRO A 116 4.63 6.03 -5.42
N ASN A 117 5.90 6.00 -4.99
CA ASN A 117 6.55 4.78 -4.50
C ASN A 117 6.34 4.62 -2.99
N THR A 118 5.90 3.44 -2.55
CA THR A 118 5.63 3.17 -1.13
C THR A 118 6.90 3.23 -0.29
N LEU A 119 8.03 2.70 -0.78
CA LEU A 119 9.30 2.72 -0.04
C LEU A 119 9.81 4.15 0.14
N ASP A 120 9.81 4.93 -0.95
CA ASP A 120 10.18 6.35 -0.91
C ASP A 120 9.26 7.12 0.06
N ALA A 121 7.96 6.82 0.07
CA ALA A 121 7.03 7.41 1.03
C ALA A 121 7.41 7.05 2.47
N LEU A 122 7.72 5.78 2.78
CA LEU A 122 8.15 5.38 4.12
C LEU A 122 9.44 6.10 4.56
N HIS A 123 10.42 6.23 3.66
CA HIS A 123 11.65 6.98 3.92
C HIS A 123 11.37 8.46 4.23
N GLU A 124 10.54 9.11 3.42
CA GLU A 124 10.22 10.54 3.60
C GLU A 124 9.33 10.79 4.82
N LEU A 125 8.42 9.86 5.15
CA LEU A 125 7.62 9.90 6.38
C LEU A 125 8.51 9.82 7.62
N HIS A 126 9.51 8.95 7.59
CA HIS A 126 10.50 8.86 8.67
C HIS A 126 11.37 10.12 8.74
N ALA A 127 11.90 10.59 7.61
CA ALA A 127 12.73 11.80 7.54
C ALA A 127 11.99 13.07 7.99
N ALA A 128 10.67 13.12 7.82
CA ALA A 128 9.80 14.19 8.31
C ALA A 128 9.40 14.05 9.79
N GLY A 129 9.80 12.95 10.47
CA GLY A 129 9.43 12.68 11.87
C GLY A 129 7.99 12.20 12.06
N LEU A 130 7.30 11.85 10.97
CA LEU A 130 5.91 11.37 10.99
C LEU A 130 5.82 9.87 11.34
N LEU A 131 6.92 9.13 11.16
CA LEU A 131 7.11 7.78 11.67
C LEU A 131 8.32 7.73 12.59
N THR A 132 8.15 7.11 13.76
CA THR A 132 9.28 6.79 14.65
C THR A 132 10.23 5.80 13.98
N GLU A 133 11.50 5.79 14.37
CA GLU A 133 12.50 4.82 13.87
C GLU A 133 11.98 3.38 13.99
N ALA A 134 11.41 3.04 15.14
CA ALA A 134 10.86 1.71 15.38
C ALA A 134 9.75 1.33 14.40
N ARG A 135 8.77 2.23 14.16
CA ARG A 135 7.65 1.98 13.22
C ARG A 135 8.13 1.94 11.77
N TYR A 136 9.05 2.83 11.40
CA TYR A 136 9.64 2.87 10.07
C TYR A 136 10.39 1.57 9.75
N ALA A 137 11.33 1.15 10.59
CA ALA A 137 12.10 -0.09 10.38
C ALA A 137 11.20 -1.33 10.31
N GLN A 138 10.18 -1.34 11.15
CA GLN A 138 9.12 -2.35 11.18
C GLN A 138 8.37 -2.45 9.84
N LEU A 139 7.80 -1.33 9.36
CA LEU A 139 7.04 -1.28 8.11
C LEU A 139 7.92 -1.57 6.90
N LEU A 140 9.14 -1.05 6.86
CA LEU A 140 10.09 -1.27 5.77
C LEU A 140 10.40 -2.77 5.63
N THR A 141 10.84 -3.40 6.71
CA THR A 141 11.22 -4.83 6.70
C THR A 141 10.02 -5.71 6.34
N ALA A 142 8.83 -5.41 6.88
CA ALA A 142 7.62 -6.15 6.55
C ALA A 142 7.21 -5.99 5.08
N TYR A 143 7.30 -4.77 4.52
CA TYR A 143 6.98 -4.52 3.11
C TYR A 143 7.92 -5.30 2.20
N GLU A 144 9.24 -5.20 2.41
CA GLU A 144 10.23 -5.92 1.62
C GLU A 144 10.03 -7.44 1.69
N PHE A 145 9.78 -7.96 2.90
CA PHE A 145 9.52 -9.38 3.12
C PHE A 145 8.27 -9.87 2.37
N MET A 146 7.13 -9.17 2.50
CA MET A 146 5.88 -9.56 1.82
C MET A 146 6.00 -9.46 0.30
N ARG A 147 6.67 -8.42 -0.20
CA ARG A 147 6.95 -8.26 -1.64
C ARG A 147 7.89 -9.34 -2.15
N MET A 148 8.87 -9.77 -1.36
CA MET A 148 9.76 -10.89 -1.70
C MET A 148 8.96 -12.19 -1.86
N ILE A 149 8.04 -12.48 -0.94
CA ILE A 149 7.14 -13.64 -1.03
C ILE A 149 6.26 -13.54 -2.28
N GLU A 150 5.56 -12.41 -2.48
CA GLU A 150 4.66 -12.20 -3.62
C GLU A 150 5.41 -12.39 -4.95
N ASN A 151 6.57 -11.75 -5.09
CA ASN A 151 7.41 -11.86 -6.28
C ASN A 151 7.88 -13.30 -6.50
N ARG A 152 8.27 -14.02 -5.44
CA ARG A 152 8.71 -15.42 -5.56
C ARG A 152 7.57 -16.33 -5.99
N MET A 153 6.38 -16.18 -5.41
CA MET A 153 5.21 -16.97 -5.81
C MET A 153 4.84 -16.73 -7.27
N ARG A 154 4.88 -15.47 -7.73
CA ARG A 154 4.66 -15.10 -9.14
C ARG A 154 5.66 -15.77 -10.08
N ILE A 155 6.96 -15.74 -9.76
CA ILE A 155 8.01 -16.39 -10.56
C ILE A 155 7.78 -17.90 -10.67
N VAL A 156 7.34 -18.54 -9.59
CA VAL A 156 7.14 -19.99 -9.53
C VAL A 156 5.90 -20.44 -10.31
N HIS A 157 4.79 -19.72 -10.17
CA HIS A 157 3.49 -20.17 -10.68
C HIS A 157 3.08 -19.48 -11.99
N ASN A 158 3.82 -18.45 -12.43
CA ASN A 158 3.47 -17.58 -13.55
C ASN A 158 2.04 -17.03 -13.47
N LEU A 159 1.55 -16.82 -12.25
CA LEU A 159 0.22 -16.31 -11.94
C LEU A 159 0.33 -15.30 -10.80
N ALA A 160 -0.56 -14.31 -10.81
CA ALA A 160 -0.73 -13.43 -9.65
C ALA A 160 -1.37 -14.26 -8.53
N GLN A 161 -0.56 -14.71 -7.58
CA GLN A 161 -0.99 -15.42 -6.40
C GLN A 161 -0.55 -14.65 -5.17
N ASP A 162 -1.52 -14.19 -4.38
CA ASP A 162 -1.28 -13.44 -3.15
C ASP A 162 -1.41 -14.34 -1.90
N ARG A 163 -1.88 -15.59 -2.07
CA ARG A 163 -2.08 -16.55 -0.97
C ARG A 163 -0.90 -17.49 -0.83
N LEU A 164 -0.33 -17.55 0.38
CA LEU A 164 0.66 -18.56 0.74
C LEU A 164 0.08 -19.99 0.55
N PRO A 165 0.91 -20.98 0.18
CA PRO A 165 0.47 -22.36 0.10
C PRO A 165 -0.04 -22.87 1.45
N GLU A 166 -1.17 -23.58 1.43
CA GLU A 166 -1.76 -24.20 2.62
C GLU A 166 -1.17 -25.59 2.91
N SER A 167 -0.64 -26.27 1.88
CA SER A 167 0.02 -27.57 2.06
C SER A 167 1.42 -27.37 2.65
N ALA A 168 1.78 -28.16 3.67
CA ALA A 168 3.10 -28.11 4.28
C ALA A 168 4.22 -28.38 3.26
N ALA A 169 3.97 -29.27 2.29
CA ALA A 169 4.92 -29.60 1.24
C ALA A 169 5.19 -28.42 0.30
N ASP A 170 4.16 -27.72 -0.16
CA ASP A 170 4.33 -26.56 -1.06
C ASP A 170 4.87 -25.34 -0.33
N LEU A 171 4.50 -25.16 0.94
CA LEU A 171 5.07 -24.13 1.79
C LEU A 171 6.57 -24.35 2.00
N ALA A 172 7.00 -25.59 2.27
CA ALA A 172 8.41 -25.94 2.38
C ALA A 172 9.17 -25.72 1.05
N ARG A 173 8.56 -26.02 -0.10
CA ARG A 173 9.14 -25.72 -1.42
C ARG A 173 9.30 -24.22 -1.65
N LEU A 174 8.30 -23.42 -1.31
CA LEU A 174 8.37 -21.96 -1.38
C LEU A 174 9.47 -21.42 -0.46
N ALA A 175 9.51 -21.86 0.79
CA ALA A 175 10.51 -21.45 1.77
C ALA A 175 11.94 -21.76 1.29
N LYS A 176 12.18 -22.97 0.77
CA LYS A 176 13.50 -23.34 0.21
C LYS A 176 13.93 -22.47 -0.96
N ARG A 177 12.98 -22.00 -1.79
CA ARG A 177 13.22 -21.05 -2.89
C ARG A 177 13.46 -19.62 -2.42
N LEU A 178 12.93 -19.25 -1.26
CA LEU A 178 13.20 -17.98 -0.58
C LEU A 178 14.54 -18.00 0.20
N GLY A 179 15.19 -19.16 0.30
CA GLY A 179 16.51 -19.29 0.94
C GLY A 179 16.46 -19.94 2.32
N TYR A 180 15.28 -20.23 2.87
CA TYR A 180 15.13 -20.95 4.13
C TYR A 180 15.66 -22.38 4.02
N ARG A 181 16.10 -22.92 5.16
CA ARG A 181 16.66 -24.27 5.29
C ARG A 181 16.00 -24.97 6.48
N ASP A 182 15.93 -26.29 6.38
CA ASP A 182 15.54 -27.11 7.52
C ASP A 182 16.68 -27.05 8.56
N THR A 183 16.33 -26.92 9.84
CA THR A 183 17.28 -26.86 10.95
C THR A 183 16.91 -27.91 12.00
N ALA A 184 17.78 -28.11 13.00
CA ALA A 184 17.44 -28.96 14.14
C ALA A 184 16.20 -28.47 14.92
N SER A 185 15.86 -27.19 14.79
CA SER A 185 14.78 -26.52 15.52
C SER A 185 13.46 -26.45 14.75
N GLY A 186 13.41 -26.87 13.48
CA GLY A 186 12.20 -26.83 12.66
C GLY A 186 12.44 -26.86 11.16
N THR A 187 11.37 -26.99 10.39
CA THR A 187 11.39 -27.02 8.93
C THR A 187 11.45 -25.61 8.33
N ALA A 188 11.97 -25.50 7.10
CA ALA A 188 12.01 -24.25 6.36
C ALA A 188 10.62 -23.58 6.23
N GLY A 189 9.58 -24.41 6.02
CA GLY A 189 8.20 -23.93 5.89
C GLY A 189 7.64 -23.35 7.18
N GLU A 190 7.95 -23.96 8.33
CA GLU A 190 7.55 -23.45 9.65
C GLU A 190 8.24 -22.13 9.97
N THR A 191 9.55 -22.00 9.68
CA THR A 191 10.28 -20.75 9.88
C THR A 191 9.71 -19.61 9.03
N LEU A 192 9.45 -19.86 7.73
CA LEU A 192 8.81 -18.88 6.85
C LEU A 192 7.45 -18.44 7.39
N LEU A 193 6.63 -19.39 7.86
CA LEU A 193 5.31 -19.10 8.39
C LEU A 193 5.35 -18.30 9.70
N GLN A 194 6.32 -18.59 10.57
CA GLN A 194 6.55 -17.84 11.80
C GLN A 194 6.93 -16.39 11.49
N GLU A 195 7.85 -16.18 10.56
CA GLU A 195 8.30 -14.84 10.15
C GLU A 195 7.18 -14.06 9.45
N TYR A 196 6.38 -14.72 8.59
CA TYR A 196 5.18 -14.14 8.02
C TYR A 196 4.19 -13.67 9.10
N ARG A 197 3.87 -14.52 10.07
CA ARG A 197 2.96 -14.16 11.17
C ARG A 197 3.51 -12.99 12.00
N TYR A 198 4.81 -12.97 12.26
CA TYR A 198 5.47 -11.87 12.96
C TYR A 198 5.28 -10.55 12.21
N HIS A 199 5.63 -10.51 10.92
CA HIS A 199 5.48 -9.29 10.11
C HIS A 199 4.02 -8.86 9.97
N SER A 200 3.08 -9.79 9.78
CA SER A 200 1.65 -9.46 9.69
C SER A 200 1.10 -8.89 10.99
N GLN A 201 1.37 -9.53 12.13
CA GLN A 201 0.89 -9.05 13.43
C GLN A 201 1.47 -7.67 13.77
N MET A 202 2.77 -7.50 13.56
CA MET A 202 3.45 -6.24 13.78
C MET A 202 2.88 -5.15 12.87
N THR A 203 2.76 -5.40 11.56
CA THR A 203 2.24 -4.43 10.59
C THR A 203 0.84 -4.00 10.95
N ARG A 204 -0.03 -4.97 11.29
CA ARG A 204 -1.40 -4.69 11.68
C ARG A 204 -1.46 -3.82 12.93
N ARG A 205 -0.62 -4.08 13.92
CA ARG A 205 -0.54 -3.27 15.14
C ARG A 205 -0.15 -1.84 14.80
N VAL A 206 0.93 -1.63 14.05
CA VAL A 206 1.39 -0.28 13.66
C VAL A 206 0.32 0.46 12.87
N PHE A 207 -0.33 -0.21 11.91
CA PHE A 207 -1.42 0.37 11.12
C PHE A 207 -2.55 0.90 12.02
N LEU A 208 -3.04 0.08 12.96
CA LEU A 208 -4.14 0.47 13.83
C LEU A 208 -3.74 1.57 14.83
N GLU A 209 -2.55 1.48 15.44
CA GLU A 209 -2.07 2.50 16.38
C GLU A 209 -1.95 3.87 15.72
N VAL A 210 -1.34 3.94 14.53
CA VAL A 210 -1.18 5.21 13.82
C VAL A 210 -2.54 5.73 13.35
N CYS A 211 -3.43 4.88 12.84
CA CYS A 211 -4.79 5.33 12.50
C CYS A 211 -5.51 5.91 13.73
N GLU A 212 -5.38 5.31 14.91
CA GLU A 212 -5.99 5.84 16.14
C GLU A 212 -5.40 7.22 16.52
N GLU A 213 -4.08 7.36 16.45
CA GLU A 213 -3.39 8.64 16.70
C GLU A 213 -3.87 9.74 15.74
N GLU A 214 -4.03 9.40 14.46
CA GLU A 214 -4.47 10.33 13.43
C GLU A 214 -5.98 10.62 13.47
N ARG A 215 -6.79 9.77 14.11
CA ARG A 215 -8.20 10.06 14.41
C ARG A 215 -8.33 11.13 15.50
N GLY A 216 -7.38 11.17 16.44
CA GLY A 216 -7.36 12.12 17.56
C GLY A 216 -6.72 13.49 17.27
N ARG A 217 -6.16 13.69 16.08
CA ARG A 217 -5.41 14.89 15.65
C ARG A 217 -6.07 15.60 14.48
#